data_AF-A0A6L5GAP4-F1
#
_entry.id   AF-A0A6L5GAP4-F1
#
_cell.length_a   1.000
_cell.length_b   1.000
_cell.length_c   1.000
_cell.angle_alpha   90.00
_cell.angle_beta   90.00
_cell.angle_gamma   90.00
#
_symmetry.space_group_name_H-M   'P 1'
#
loop_
_entity.id
_entity.type
_entity.pdbx_description
1 polymer ?
#
loop_
_entity_poly.entity_id
_entity_poly.type
_entity_poly.pdbx_seq_one_letter_code
_entity_poly.pdbx_strand_id
1 'polypeptide(L)'
;MDGASYLRSFRREMDAFRECVASGDLGAPIAYREEFSEPIDLAGLARAVGHSNLFTAACVAEWSGGDTPPDGAPPLAPQDRAELLRWLEGTAELLVMSLDVDPATPAWGHYTPPNAGYWQRSIAVETMLHRWDAQQAVGDPAPLDPELAGAGVSEVVDVLAPKMVGVGKAWPPDACVKFNASDSGDWWIYGPGDPVADVHGTAGSLLLMLWGRLSKDDPSLAWEGDRASALSVLKGPLTY
;
A
#
# COMPACT_ATOMS: atom_id res chain seq x y z
N MET A 1 -6.05 -14.76 -2.23
CA MET A 1 -7.00 -14.14 -1.26
C MET A 1 -8.34 -13.75 -1.88
N ASP A 2 -9.45 -14.06 -1.20
CA ASP A 2 -10.79 -13.54 -1.49
C ASP A 2 -11.10 -12.26 -0.69
N GLY A 3 -12.22 -11.59 -0.97
CA GLY A 3 -12.63 -10.34 -0.31
C GLY A 3 -12.68 -10.45 1.22
N ALA A 4 -13.25 -11.54 1.74
CA ALA A 4 -13.33 -11.79 3.19
C ALA A 4 -11.94 -11.97 3.82
N SER A 5 -10.99 -12.59 3.11
CA SER A 5 -9.60 -12.73 3.56
C SER A 5 -8.87 -11.40 3.64
N TYR A 6 -9.14 -10.49 2.70
CA TYR A 6 -8.58 -9.14 2.77
C TYR A 6 -9.11 -8.35 3.95
N LEU A 7 -10.43 -8.38 4.22
CA LEU A 7 -11.01 -7.68 5.37
C LEU A 7 -10.51 -8.24 6.71
N ARG A 8 -10.29 -9.55 6.81
CA ARG A 8 -9.63 -10.15 7.99
C ARG A 8 -8.21 -9.65 8.16
N SER A 9 -7.45 -9.57 7.06
CA SER A 9 -6.08 -9.07 7.09
C SER A 9 -6.05 -7.60 7.49
N PHE A 10 -6.88 -6.75 6.86
CA PHE A 10 -7.05 -5.35 7.24
C PHE A 10 -7.28 -5.18 8.74
N ARG A 11 -8.22 -5.94 9.34
CA ARG A 11 -8.49 -5.87 10.79
C ARG A 11 -7.25 -6.19 11.62
N ARG A 12 -6.56 -7.29 11.30
CA ARG A 12 -5.33 -7.70 11.99
C ARG A 12 -4.23 -6.64 11.90
N GLU A 13 -4.00 -6.10 10.70
CA GLU A 13 -2.98 -5.06 10.49
C GLU A 13 -3.35 -3.76 11.21
N MET A 14 -4.63 -3.38 11.20
CA MET A 14 -5.14 -2.19 11.88
C MET A 14 -5.03 -2.29 13.39
N ASP A 15 -5.29 -3.47 13.98
CA ASP A 15 -5.12 -3.70 15.42
C ASP A 15 -3.65 -3.50 15.84
N ALA A 16 -2.70 -4.08 15.09
CA ALA A 16 -1.27 -3.90 15.35
C ALA A 16 -0.80 -2.45 15.12
N PHE A 17 -1.33 -1.77 14.11
CA PHE A 17 -1.08 -0.34 13.88
C PHE A 17 -1.59 0.50 15.06
N ARG A 18 -2.82 0.25 15.53
CA ARG A 18 -3.40 0.96 16.69
C ARG A 18 -2.61 0.72 17.97
N GLU A 19 -2.02 -0.45 18.16
CA GLU A 19 -1.14 -0.72 19.30
C GLU A 19 0.09 0.21 19.31
N CYS A 20 0.68 0.48 18.15
CA CYS A 20 1.76 1.45 18.01
C CYS A 20 1.30 2.86 18.39
N VAL A 21 0.11 3.27 17.92
CA VAL A 21 -0.49 4.59 18.26
C VAL A 21 -0.85 4.67 19.75
N ALA A 22 -1.22 3.55 20.38
CA ALA A 22 -1.62 3.50 21.77
C ALA A 22 -0.44 3.60 22.74
N SER A 23 0.67 2.94 22.42
CA SER A 23 1.81 2.79 23.33
C SER A 23 3.06 3.56 22.93
N GLY A 24 3.22 3.89 21.64
CA GLY A 24 4.40 4.57 21.10
C GLY A 24 4.44 6.07 21.34
N ASP A 25 5.60 6.68 21.07
CA ASP A 25 5.74 8.13 21.01
C ASP A 25 5.03 8.67 19.76
N LEU A 26 4.01 9.51 19.96
CA LEU A 26 3.25 10.10 18.86
C LEU A 26 4.07 11.07 18.00
N GLY A 27 5.15 11.63 18.57
CA GLY A 27 6.09 12.48 17.85
C GLY A 27 7.21 11.70 17.14
N ALA A 28 7.21 10.36 17.20
CA ALA A 28 8.21 9.55 16.52
C ALA A 28 8.13 9.79 15.00
N PRO A 29 9.25 10.13 14.34
CA PRO A 29 9.25 10.42 12.91
C PRO A 29 9.03 9.15 12.09
N ILE A 30 8.21 9.23 11.05
CA ILE A 30 8.09 8.15 10.07
C ILE A 30 9.26 8.23 9.10
N ALA A 31 10.00 7.12 8.95
CA ALA A 31 11.19 7.07 8.11
C ALA A 31 10.86 7.12 6.60
N TYR A 32 9.81 6.41 6.19
CA TYR A 32 9.30 6.50 4.83
C TYR A 32 8.69 7.88 4.58
N ARG A 33 8.97 8.43 3.40
CA ARG A 33 8.37 9.66 2.93
C ARG A 33 8.14 9.55 1.42
N GLU A 34 6.96 9.97 1.00
CA GLU A 34 6.73 10.27 -0.41
C GLU A 34 7.66 11.42 -0.84
N GLU A 35 8.10 11.38 -2.09
CA GLU A 35 8.96 12.42 -2.64
C GLU A 35 8.19 13.76 -2.61
N PHE A 36 8.80 14.79 -2.00
CA PHE A 36 8.24 16.14 -1.84
C PHE A 36 7.10 16.30 -0.79
N SER A 37 6.77 15.26 -0.03
CA SER A 37 5.83 15.37 1.09
C SER A 37 6.51 15.90 2.35
N GLU A 38 5.78 16.70 3.14
CA GLU A 38 6.25 17.16 4.45
C GLU A 38 6.49 15.95 5.38
N PRO A 39 7.53 15.98 6.23
CA PRO A 39 7.75 14.93 7.22
C PRO A 39 6.53 14.78 8.13
N ILE A 40 6.15 13.52 8.39
CA ILE A 40 5.08 13.19 9.32
C ILE A 40 5.63 12.39 10.51
N ASP A 41 4.96 12.54 11.65
CA ASP A 41 5.16 11.72 12.83
C ASP A 41 4.09 10.62 12.92
N LEU A 42 4.20 9.76 13.92
CA LEU A 42 3.24 8.68 14.17
C LEU A 42 1.79 9.18 14.32
N ALA A 43 1.58 10.36 14.93
CA ALA A 43 0.25 10.97 14.98
C ALA A 43 -0.23 11.42 13.60
N GLY A 44 0.64 12.00 12.77
CA GLY A 44 0.37 12.35 11.38
C GLY A 44 -0.06 11.13 10.57
N LEU A 45 0.70 10.04 10.68
CA LEU A 45 0.38 8.77 10.03
C LEU A 45 -0.96 8.20 10.48
N ALA A 46 -1.25 8.23 11.79
CA ALA A 46 -2.55 7.81 12.33
C ALA A 46 -3.72 8.61 11.73
N ARG A 47 -3.57 9.93 11.56
CA ARG A 47 -4.61 10.75 10.92
C ARG A 47 -4.77 10.40 9.44
N ALA A 48 -3.65 10.22 8.72
CA ALA A 48 -3.64 9.84 7.32
C ALA A 48 -4.35 8.49 7.09
N VAL A 49 -4.02 7.46 7.88
CA VAL A 49 -4.68 6.14 7.80
C VAL A 49 -6.19 6.25 8.03
N GLY A 50 -6.61 7.02 9.04
CA GLY A 50 -8.03 7.24 9.29
C GLY A 50 -8.73 7.97 8.14
N HIS A 51 -8.06 8.91 7.47
CA HIS A 51 -8.58 9.58 6.27
C HIS A 51 -8.67 8.62 5.08
N SER A 52 -7.69 7.75 4.87
CA SER A 52 -7.74 6.70 3.83
C SER A 52 -8.90 5.73 4.04
N ASN A 53 -9.19 5.36 5.29
CA ASN A 53 -10.36 4.53 5.62
C ASN A 53 -11.68 5.20 5.22
N LEU A 54 -11.83 6.49 5.54
CA LEU A 54 -13.04 7.26 5.20
C LEU A 54 -13.18 7.47 3.70
N PHE A 55 -12.09 7.81 3.02
CA PHE A 55 -12.07 7.97 1.57
C PHE A 55 -12.47 6.68 0.85
N THR A 56 -11.87 5.55 1.25
CA THR A 56 -12.18 4.25 0.67
C THR A 56 -13.63 3.85 0.93
N ALA A 57 -14.16 4.10 2.13
CA ALA A 57 -15.56 3.86 2.45
C ALA A 57 -16.50 4.66 1.50
N ALA A 58 -16.18 5.92 1.23
CA ALA A 58 -16.94 6.76 0.31
C ALA A 58 -16.84 6.28 -1.16
N CYS A 59 -15.66 5.79 -1.57
CA CYS A 59 -15.45 5.27 -2.93
C CYS A 59 -16.38 4.12 -3.29
N VAL A 60 -16.83 3.36 -2.30
CA VAL A 60 -17.76 2.24 -2.47
C VAL A 60 -19.20 2.65 -2.16
N ALA A 61 -19.43 3.38 -1.07
CA ALA A 61 -20.78 3.71 -0.63
C ALA A 61 -21.48 4.79 -1.46
N GLU A 62 -20.72 5.71 -2.06
CA GLU A 62 -21.25 6.92 -2.70
C GLU A 62 -21.06 6.92 -4.23
N TRP A 63 -20.55 5.84 -4.80
CA TRP A 63 -20.25 5.79 -6.23
C TRP A 63 -21.52 5.90 -7.08
N SER A 64 -21.56 6.92 -7.93
CA SER A 64 -22.69 7.25 -8.80
C SER A 64 -22.41 7.01 -10.29
N GLY A 65 -21.33 6.27 -10.61
CA GLY A 65 -20.94 5.96 -11.99
C GLY A 65 -19.94 6.92 -12.63
N GLY A 66 -19.39 7.87 -11.87
CA GLY A 66 -18.38 8.81 -12.34
C GLY A 66 -16.95 8.27 -12.28
N ASP A 67 -16.06 8.88 -13.07
CA ASP A 67 -14.62 8.58 -13.10
C ASP A 67 -13.81 9.42 -12.09
N THR A 68 -14.47 10.34 -11.39
CA THR A 68 -13.85 11.17 -10.36
C THR A 68 -14.00 10.54 -8.98
N PRO A 69 -12.99 10.67 -8.10
CA PRO A 69 -13.12 10.21 -6.72
C PRO A 69 -14.26 10.94 -6.01
N PRO A 70 -14.77 10.38 -4.89
CA PRO A 70 -15.72 11.07 -4.03
C PRO A 70 -15.23 12.48 -3.68
N ASP A 71 -16.14 13.44 -3.69
CA ASP A 71 -15.83 14.79 -3.23
C ASP A 71 -15.83 14.86 -1.69
N GLY A 72 -15.18 15.87 -1.13
CA GLY A 72 -15.23 16.16 0.29
C GLY A 72 -13.87 16.35 0.91
N ALA A 73 -13.73 17.40 1.71
CA ALA A 73 -12.59 17.52 2.60
C ALA A 73 -12.72 16.43 3.69
N PRO A 74 -11.66 15.67 3.98
CA PRO A 74 -11.71 14.71 5.06
C PRO A 74 -12.02 15.44 6.38
N PRO A 75 -12.79 14.82 7.29
CA PRO A 75 -13.12 15.45 8.56
C PRO A 75 -11.85 15.72 9.37
N LEU A 76 -11.91 16.74 10.23
CA LEU A 76 -10.82 17.02 11.15
C LEU A 76 -10.60 15.82 12.07
N ALA A 77 -9.39 15.26 12.02
CA ALA A 77 -8.99 14.17 12.89
C ALA A 77 -8.63 14.71 14.29
N PRO A 78 -8.95 13.99 15.38
CA PRO A 78 -8.61 14.43 16.73
C PRO A 78 -7.10 14.57 16.97
N GLN A 79 -6.76 15.40 17.95
CA GLN A 79 -5.39 15.65 18.37
C GLN A 79 -5.03 14.85 19.64
N ASP A 80 -5.98 14.73 20.57
CA ASP A 80 -5.81 13.92 21.76
C ASP A 80 -5.67 12.43 21.40
N ARG A 81 -4.75 11.73 22.07
CA ARG A 81 -4.44 10.32 21.78
C ARG A 81 -5.67 9.42 21.95
N ALA A 82 -6.43 9.60 23.03
CA ALA A 82 -7.56 8.73 23.32
C ALA A 82 -8.71 8.97 22.35
N GLU A 83 -8.94 10.24 21.97
CA GLU A 83 -9.88 10.59 20.89
C GLU A 83 -9.44 10.06 19.52
N LEU A 84 -8.15 10.17 19.19
CA LEU A 84 -7.60 9.68 17.93
C LEU A 84 -7.76 8.16 17.81
N LEU A 85 -7.50 7.40 18.89
CA LEU A 85 -7.69 5.94 18.90
C LEU A 85 -9.14 5.52 18.73
N ARG A 86 -10.09 6.24 19.36
CA ARG A 86 -11.53 5.98 19.19
C ARG A 86 -11.99 6.34 17.77
N TRP A 87 -11.48 7.44 17.24
CA TRP A 87 -11.79 7.86 15.87
C TRP A 87 -11.26 6.87 14.85
N LEU A 88 -10.01 6.41 14.97
CA LEU A 88 -9.42 5.36 14.14
C LEU A 88 -10.22 4.05 14.15
N GLU A 89 -10.71 3.65 15.32
CA GLU A 89 -11.58 2.48 15.44
C GLU A 89 -12.88 2.67 14.65
N GLY A 90 -13.54 3.81 14.82
CA GLY A 90 -14.77 4.12 14.09
C GLY A 90 -14.56 4.19 12.57
N THR A 91 -13.45 4.74 12.09
CA THR A 91 -13.16 4.77 10.64
C THR A 91 -12.88 3.37 10.10
N ALA A 92 -12.17 2.52 10.85
CA ALA A 92 -11.91 1.13 10.48
C ALA A 92 -13.19 0.28 10.46
N GLU A 93 -14.09 0.47 11.44
CA GLU A 93 -15.40 -0.19 11.46
C GLU A 93 -16.27 0.22 10.27
N LEU A 94 -16.34 1.52 9.98
CA LEU A 94 -17.08 2.05 8.82
C LEU A 94 -16.54 1.47 7.51
N LEU A 95 -15.21 1.47 7.34
CA LEU A 95 -14.56 0.90 6.16
C LEU A 95 -14.94 -0.57 5.96
N VAL A 96 -14.84 -1.40 7.01
CA VAL A 96 -15.19 -2.81 6.89
C VAL A 96 -16.66 -2.98 6.55
N MET A 97 -17.56 -2.20 7.15
CA MET A 97 -18.98 -2.25 6.80
C MET A 97 -19.23 -1.87 5.33
N SER A 98 -18.54 -0.85 4.81
CA SER A 98 -18.68 -0.43 3.40
C SER A 98 -18.10 -1.43 2.42
N LEU A 99 -17.06 -2.18 2.81
CA LEU A 99 -16.40 -3.16 1.96
C LEU A 99 -16.92 -4.59 2.13
N ASP A 100 -17.79 -4.87 3.08
CA ASP A 100 -18.44 -6.18 3.25
C ASP A 100 -19.59 -6.37 2.24
N VAL A 101 -19.22 -6.30 0.96
CA VAL A 101 -20.08 -6.42 -0.21
C VAL A 101 -19.46 -7.38 -1.23
N ASP A 102 -20.21 -7.74 -2.27
CA ASP A 102 -19.69 -8.54 -3.38
C ASP A 102 -18.47 -7.83 -3.99
N PRO A 103 -17.31 -8.49 -4.16
CA PRO A 103 -16.13 -7.91 -4.80
C PRO A 103 -16.39 -7.33 -6.21
N ALA A 104 -17.42 -7.81 -6.91
CA ALA A 104 -17.83 -7.31 -8.22
C ALA A 104 -18.72 -6.06 -8.13
N THR A 105 -19.13 -5.62 -6.93
CA THR A 105 -19.89 -4.38 -6.72
C THR A 105 -19.12 -3.21 -7.34
N PRO A 106 -19.70 -2.48 -8.30
CA PRO A 106 -19.05 -1.33 -8.89
C PRO A 106 -18.72 -0.25 -7.85
N ALA A 107 -17.56 0.36 -7.97
CA ALA A 107 -17.08 1.41 -7.08
C ALA A 107 -16.18 2.36 -7.86
N TRP A 108 -15.82 3.52 -7.29
CA TRP A 108 -14.70 4.30 -7.84
C TRP A 108 -13.39 3.54 -7.62
N GLY A 109 -12.33 3.81 -8.39
CA GLY A 109 -11.01 3.21 -8.17
C GLY A 109 -10.03 3.57 -9.28
N HIS A 110 -8.79 3.12 -9.15
CA HIS A 110 -7.70 3.57 -10.03
C HIS A 110 -7.62 2.82 -11.38
N TYR A 111 -8.39 1.74 -11.55
CA TYR A 111 -8.52 0.97 -12.79
C TYR A 111 -9.97 0.91 -13.29
N THR A 112 -10.17 0.52 -14.55
CA THR A 112 -11.50 0.47 -15.18
C THR A 112 -11.85 -0.95 -15.63
N PRO A 113 -13.05 -1.47 -15.31
CA PRO A 113 -14.03 -0.90 -14.38
C PRO A 113 -13.59 -1.10 -12.91
N PRO A 114 -13.66 -0.07 -12.05
CA PRO A 114 -13.31 -0.25 -10.65
C PRO A 114 -14.45 -0.94 -9.90
N ASN A 115 -14.10 -1.74 -8.89
CA ASN A 115 -15.04 -2.52 -8.10
C ASN A 115 -14.59 -2.61 -6.64
N ALA A 116 -15.47 -3.04 -5.73
CA ALA A 116 -15.17 -3.17 -4.30
C ALA A 116 -14.00 -4.13 -4.03
N GLY A 117 -13.81 -5.15 -4.88
CA GLY A 117 -12.69 -6.09 -4.81
C GLY A 117 -11.33 -5.41 -4.97
N TYR A 118 -11.26 -4.29 -5.67
CA TYR A 118 -10.09 -3.41 -5.68
C TYR A 118 -9.74 -2.96 -4.26
N TRP A 119 -10.69 -2.26 -3.63
CA TRP A 119 -10.50 -1.59 -2.36
C TRP A 119 -10.29 -2.57 -1.23
N GLN A 120 -10.98 -3.72 -1.25
CA GLN A 120 -10.73 -4.82 -0.32
C GLN A 120 -9.24 -5.18 -0.29
N ARG A 121 -8.61 -5.37 -1.46
CA ARG A 121 -7.17 -5.65 -1.56
C ARG A 121 -6.32 -4.44 -1.18
N SER A 122 -6.56 -3.30 -1.84
CA SER A 122 -5.70 -2.12 -1.77
C SER A 122 -5.57 -1.60 -0.34
N ILE A 123 -6.69 -1.45 0.38
CA ILE A 123 -6.66 -0.94 1.75
C ILE A 123 -6.02 -1.93 2.74
N ALA A 124 -6.12 -3.23 2.49
CA ALA A 124 -5.44 -4.24 3.30
C ALA A 124 -3.92 -4.16 3.10
N VAL A 125 -3.46 -4.02 1.86
CA VAL A 125 -2.03 -3.84 1.53
C VAL A 125 -1.49 -2.54 2.12
N GLU A 126 -2.18 -1.41 1.91
CA GLU A 126 -1.78 -0.11 2.46
C GLU A 126 -1.72 -0.12 3.99
N THR A 127 -2.72 -0.72 4.65
CA THR A 127 -2.73 -0.81 6.12
C THR A 127 -1.57 -1.66 6.64
N MET A 128 -1.21 -2.74 5.94
CA MET A 128 -0.02 -3.55 6.29
C MET A 128 1.28 -2.75 6.18
N LEU A 129 1.41 -1.92 5.13
CA LEU A 129 2.57 -1.05 4.94
C LEU A 129 2.63 0.05 6.01
N HIS A 130 1.49 0.67 6.36
CA HIS A 130 1.44 1.68 7.41
C HIS A 130 1.63 1.11 8.81
N ARG A 131 1.19 -0.13 9.08
CA ARG A 131 1.60 -0.88 10.28
C ARG A 131 3.12 -1.01 10.31
N TRP A 132 3.75 -1.43 9.22
CA TRP A 132 5.21 -1.54 9.15
C TRP A 132 5.87 -0.19 9.43
N ASP A 133 5.40 0.90 8.81
CA ASP A 133 5.91 2.26 9.04
C ASP A 133 5.81 2.67 10.52
N ALA A 134 4.66 2.44 11.15
CA ALA A 134 4.43 2.75 12.55
C ALA A 134 5.34 1.95 13.48
N GLN A 135 5.51 0.64 13.22
CA GLN A 135 6.40 -0.19 14.03
C GLN A 135 7.86 0.19 13.85
N GLN A 136 8.29 0.55 12.64
CA GLN A 136 9.64 1.05 12.37
C GLN A 136 9.95 2.34 13.14
N ALA A 137 8.95 3.22 13.28
CA ALA A 137 9.10 4.47 14.04
C ALA A 137 9.25 4.25 15.55
N VAL A 138 8.68 3.16 16.10
CA VAL A 138 8.66 2.91 17.55
C VAL A 138 9.51 1.72 18.01
N GLY A 139 10.12 0.97 17.08
CA GLY A 139 10.88 -0.22 17.39
C GLY A 139 11.22 -1.08 16.16
N ASP A 140 11.11 -2.39 16.33
CA ASP A 140 11.41 -3.37 15.28
C ASP A 140 10.11 -3.78 14.55
N PRO A 141 10.01 -3.56 13.24
CA PRO A 141 8.82 -3.92 12.49
C PRO A 141 8.68 -5.42 12.29
N ALA A 142 7.49 -5.95 12.56
CA ALA A 142 7.18 -7.35 12.24
C ALA A 142 7.18 -7.56 10.71
N PRO A 143 7.61 -8.75 10.23
CA PRO A 143 7.56 -9.10 8.81
C PRO A 143 6.17 -8.90 8.20
N LEU A 144 6.13 -8.63 6.89
CA LEU A 144 4.86 -8.56 6.15
C LEU A 144 4.31 -9.98 5.93
N ASP A 145 2.98 -10.10 5.91
CA ASP A 145 2.30 -11.34 5.54
C ASP A 145 2.63 -11.68 4.06
N PRO A 146 3.20 -12.86 3.75
CA PRO A 146 3.65 -13.14 2.38
C PRO A 146 2.53 -13.15 1.33
N GLU A 147 1.34 -13.64 1.67
CA GLU A 147 0.23 -13.71 0.70
C GLU A 147 -0.29 -12.31 0.40
N LEU A 148 -0.49 -11.49 1.45
CA LEU A 148 -0.90 -10.09 1.28
C LEU A 148 0.18 -9.25 0.60
N ALA A 149 1.46 -9.52 0.89
CA ALA A 149 2.57 -8.84 0.25
C ALA A 149 2.63 -9.17 -1.26
N GLY A 150 2.44 -10.42 -1.64
CA GLY A 150 2.33 -10.83 -3.04
C GLY A 150 1.18 -10.15 -3.78
N ALA A 151 0.02 -10.01 -3.13
CA ALA A 151 -1.10 -9.24 -3.67
C ALA A 151 -0.74 -7.75 -3.89
N GLY A 152 0.04 -7.16 -2.98
CA GLY A 152 0.58 -5.81 -3.13
C GLY A 152 1.59 -5.68 -4.27
N VAL A 153 2.47 -6.68 -4.49
CA VAL A 153 3.41 -6.67 -5.62
C VAL A 153 2.66 -6.72 -6.93
N SER A 154 1.66 -7.61 -7.06
CA SER A 154 0.74 -7.64 -8.20
C SER A 154 0.09 -6.29 -8.45
N GLU A 155 -0.43 -5.64 -7.41
CA GLU A 155 -1.07 -4.33 -7.54
C GLU A 155 -0.11 -3.25 -8.06
N VAL A 156 1.15 -3.24 -7.60
CA VAL A 156 2.15 -2.30 -8.11
C VAL A 156 2.39 -2.52 -9.59
N VAL A 157 2.66 -3.76 -10.01
CA VAL A 157 3.05 -4.05 -11.41
C VAL A 157 1.88 -3.92 -12.40
N ASP A 158 0.68 -4.31 -11.98
CA ASP A 158 -0.49 -4.38 -12.86
C ASP A 158 -1.32 -3.08 -12.88
N VAL A 159 -1.27 -2.30 -11.79
CA VAL A 159 -2.17 -1.15 -11.60
C VAL A 159 -1.39 0.14 -11.36
N LEU A 160 -0.60 0.20 -10.29
CA LEU A 160 -0.03 1.47 -9.82
C LEU A 160 1.05 1.99 -10.77
N ALA A 161 2.02 1.16 -11.14
CA ALA A 161 3.10 1.59 -12.02
C ALA A 161 2.58 1.98 -13.43
N PRO A 162 1.69 1.21 -14.09
CA PRO A 162 1.04 1.66 -15.33
C PRO A 162 0.26 2.97 -15.17
N LYS A 163 -0.42 3.17 -14.03
CA LYS A 163 -1.13 4.43 -13.75
C LYS A 163 -0.18 5.61 -13.66
N MET A 164 0.95 5.46 -12.97
CA MET A 164 1.96 6.51 -12.81
C MET A 164 2.56 6.93 -14.16
N VAL A 165 2.74 5.98 -15.08
CA VAL A 165 3.08 6.26 -16.49
C VAL A 165 1.96 7.03 -17.18
N GLY A 166 0.70 6.56 -17.05
CA GLY A 166 -0.47 7.18 -17.69
C GLY A 166 -0.73 8.63 -17.26
N VAL A 167 -0.36 9.00 -16.03
CA VAL A 167 -0.46 10.39 -15.52
C VAL A 167 0.82 11.20 -15.68
N GLY A 168 1.84 10.67 -16.36
CA GLY A 168 3.08 11.37 -16.68
C GLY A 168 4.02 11.59 -15.48
N LYS A 169 3.83 10.85 -14.38
CA LYS A 169 4.72 10.88 -13.21
C LYS A 169 5.87 9.86 -13.29
N ALA A 170 5.75 8.85 -14.15
CA ALA A 170 6.79 7.84 -14.41
C ALA A 170 6.98 7.64 -15.93
N TRP A 171 8.04 6.92 -16.32
CA TRP A 171 8.35 6.61 -17.71
C TRP A 171 7.91 5.19 -18.07
N PRO A 172 7.40 4.95 -19.30
CA PRO A 172 7.16 3.60 -19.78
C PRO A 172 8.45 2.77 -19.70
N PRO A 173 8.41 1.54 -19.18
CA PRO A 173 9.58 0.68 -19.13
C PRO A 173 10.02 0.28 -20.54
N ASP A 174 11.32 0.35 -20.82
CA ASP A 174 11.95 -0.02 -22.09
C ASP A 174 12.57 -1.43 -22.06
N ALA A 175 12.59 -2.07 -20.89
CA ALA A 175 13.02 -3.44 -20.65
C ALA A 175 12.17 -4.10 -19.56
N CYS A 176 12.30 -5.41 -19.38
CA CYS A 176 11.57 -6.19 -18.39
C CYS A 176 12.42 -6.51 -17.15
N VAL A 177 11.84 -6.40 -15.96
CA VAL A 177 12.42 -6.86 -14.70
C VAL A 177 11.54 -7.94 -14.11
N LYS A 178 12.14 -9.03 -13.63
CA LYS A 178 11.43 -10.12 -12.97
C LYS A 178 11.66 -10.07 -11.46
N PHE A 179 10.58 -10.14 -10.69
CA PHE A 179 10.60 -10.20 -9.22
C PHE A 179 10.30 -11.63 -8.79
N ASN A 180 11.12 -12.22 -7.93
CA ASN A 180 10.99 -13.60 -7.45
C ASN A 180 10.86 -13.62 -5.93
N ALA A 181 9.69 -14.03 -5.42
CA ALA A 181 9.46 -14.23 -4.00
C ALA A 181 10.08 -15.57 -3.54
N SER A 182 11.03 -15.51 -2.60
CA SER A 182 11.73 -16.69 -2.10
C SER A 182 10.93 -17.49 -1.06
N ASP A 183 9.93 -16.87 -0.44
CA ASP A 183 9.09 -17.43 0.62
C ASP A 183 7.79 -18.06 0.13
N SER A 184 7.20 -17.54 -0.96
CA SER A 184 6.00 -18.13 -1.59
C SER A 184 6.30 -18.90 -2.89
N GLY A 185 7.41 -18.61 -3.56
CA GLY A 185 7.72 -19.13 -4.90
C GLY A 185 6.98 -18.40 -6.03
N ASP A 186 6.21 -17.35 -5.71
CA ASP A 186 5.56 -16.50 -6.69
C ASP A 186 6.57 -15.62 -7.44
N TRP A 187 6.16 -15.13 -8.61
CA TRP A 187 6.97 -14.20 -9.39
C TRP A 187 6.09 -13.25 -10.19
N TRP A 188 6.67 -12.11 -10.54
CA TRP A 188 6.03 -11.03 -11.29
C TRP A 188 7.00 -10.49 -12.32
N ILE A 189 6.48 -9.85 -13.37
CA ILE A 189 7.28 -9.14 -14.36
C ILE A 189 6.76 -7.71 -14.51
N TYR A 190 7.67 -6.76 -14.73
CA TYR A 190 7.33 -5.39 -15.07
C TYR A 190 8.15 -4.93 -16.26
N GLY A 191 7.45 -4.57 -17.33
CA GLY A 191 8.04 -4.10 -18.59
C GLY A 191 8.00 -5.11 -19.73
N PRO A 192 8.39 -4.68 -20.96
CA PRO A 192 8.25 -5.49 -22.17
C PRO A 192 9.42 -6.45 -22.39
N GLY A 193 9.17 -7.57 -23.08
CA GLY A 193 10.19 -8.52 -23.52
C GLY A 193 10.67 -9.47 -22.43
N ASP A 194 11.79 -10.15 -22.70
CA ASP A 194 12.44 -11.04 -21.74
C ASP A 194 13.10 -10.24 -20.61
N PRO A 195 13.09 -10.74 -19.36
CA PRO A 195 13.73 -10.04 -18.24
C PRO A 195 15.22 -9.81 -18.49
N VAL A 196 15.66 -8.56 -18.34
CA VAL A 196 17.09 -8.21 -18.37
C VAL A 196 17.78 -8.52 -17.04
N ALA A 197 17.00 -8.59 -15.96
CA ALA A 197 17.44 -8.99 -14.64
C ALA A 197 16.30 -9.57 -13.80
N ASP A 198 16.70 -10.38 -12.83
CA ASP A 198 15.86 -10.93 -11.77
C ASP A 198 16.25 -10.28 -10.44
N VAL A 199 15.26 -9.89 -9.65
CA VAL A 199 15.42 -9.50 -8.24
C VAL A 199 14.74 -10.53 -7.35
N HIS A 200 15.45 -11.02 -6.35
CA HIS A 200 15.02 -12.05 -5.42
C HIS A 200 14.95 -11.47 -4.01
N GLY A 201 13.91 -11.82 -3.28
CA GLY A 201 13.68 -11.46 -1.88
C GLY A 201 12.42 -12.12 -1.37
N THR A 202 12.05 -11.94 -0.10
CA THR A 202 10.69 -12.31 0.33
C THR A 202 9.66 -11.43 -0.38
N ALA A 203 8.41 -11.88 -0.52
CA ALA A 203 7.34 -11.05 -1.05
C ALA A 203 7.24 -9.70 -0.30
N GLY A 204 7.46 -9.74 1.03
CA GLY A 204 7.52 -8.55 1.86
C GLY A 204 8.66 -7.59 1.50
N SER A 205 9.90 -8.08 1.33
CA SER A 205 11.03 -7.22 0.94
C SER A 205 10.85 -6.63 -0.46
N LEU A 206 10.33 -7.41 -1.41
CA LEU A 206 10.02 -6.92 -2.75
C LEU A 206 8.96 -5.81 -2.71
N LEU A 207 7.89 -5.99 -1.93
CA LEU A 207 6.86 -4.98 -1.76
C LEU A 207 7.42 -3.70 -1.11
N LEU A 208 8.19 -3.82 -0.03
CA LEU A 208 8.81 -2.68 0.64
C LEU A 208 9.76 -1.91 -0.29
N MET A 209 10.51 -2.61 -1.15
CA MET A 209 11.37 -1.98 -2.16
C MET A 209 10.54 -1.21 -3.21
N LEU A 210 9.47 -1.82 -3.72
CA LEU A 210 8.59 -1.20 -4.71
C LEU A 210 7.88 0.05 -4.18
N TRP A 211 7.52 0.03 -2.89
CA TRP A 211 6.91 1.15 -2.18
C TRP A 211 7.93 2.09 -1.51
N GLY A 212 9.21 2.00 -1.87
CA GLY A 212 10.26 2.95 -1.44
C GLY A 212 10.66 2.89 0.04
N ARG A 213 10.20 1.89 0.79
CA ARG A 213 10.55 1.64 2.21
C ARG A 213 11.86 0.88 2.38
N LEU A 214 12.26 0.13 1.36
CA LEU A 214 13.51 -0.61 1.32
C LEU A 214 14.41 -0.09 0.20
N SER A 215 15.70 0.09 0.50
CA SER A 215 16.68 0.44 -0.53
C SER A 215 16.78 -0.67 -1.57
N LYS A 216 17.00 -0.32 -2.84
CA LYS A 216 17.28 -1.32 -3.90
C LYS A 216 18.63 -2.02 -3.71
N ASP A 217 19.50 -1.49 -2.84
CA ASP A 217 20.77 -2.07 -2.39
C ASP A 217 20.66 -2.83 -1.05
N ASP A 218 19.45 -3.01 -0.51
CA ASP A 218 19.28 -3.71 0.76
C ASP A 218 19.76 -5.16 0.67
N PRO A 219 20.51 -5.67 1.67
CA PRO A 219 21.07 -7.03 1.64
C PRO A 219 20.01 -8.15 1.62
N SER A 220 18.73 -7.86 1.92
CA SER A 220 17.66 -8.85 1.74
C SER A 220 17.27 -9.07 0.28
N LEU A 221 17.79 -8.25 -0.64
CA LEU A 221 17.55 -8.31 -2.07
C LEU A 221 18.80 -8.84 -2.81
N ALA A 222 18.62 -9.89 -3.60
CA ALA A 222 19.65 -10.41 -4.50
C ALA A 222 19.29 -10.11 -5.95
N TRP A 223 20.27 -9.66 -6.74
CA TRP A 223 20.09 -9.30 -8.14
C TRP A 223 20.89 -10.24 -9.04
N GLU A 224 20.26 -10.75 -10.09
CA GLU A 224 20.87 -11.55 -11.14
C GLU A 224 20.63 -10.89 -12.51
N GLY A 225 21.64 -10.86 -13.39
CA GLY A 225 21.53 -10.21 -14.71
C GLY A 225 21.95 -8.74 -14.74
N ASP A 226 21.42 -7.96 -15.70
CA ASP A 226 21.76 -6.56 -15.92
C ASP A 226 21.01 -5.63 -14.95
N ARG A 227 21.59 -5.50 -13.75
CA ARG A 227 21.06 -4.63 -12.70
C ARG A 227 20.93 -3.17 -13.12
N ALA A 228 21.83 -2.64 -13.94
CA ALA A 228 21.80 -1.23 -14.32
C ALA A 228 20.56 -0.92 -15.17
N SER A 229 20.27 -1.77 -16.16
CA SER A 229 19.05 -1.67 -16.96
C SER A 229 17.79 -1.86 -16.12
N ALA A 230 17.79 -2.81 -15.18
CA ALA A 230 16.67 -3.02 -14.27
C ALA A 230 16.40 -1.81 -13.36
N LEU A 231 17.44 -1.17 -12.84
CA LEU A 231 17.28 0.06 -12.04
C LEU A 231 16.76 1.24 -12.87
N SER A 232 17.08 1.28 -14.18
CA SER A 232 16.49 2.27 -15.10
C SER A 232 15.00 2.04 -15.29
N VAL A 233 14.56 0.79 -15.42
CA VAL A 233 13.14 0.40 -15.50
C VAL A 233 12.37 0.79 -14.24
N LEU A 234 13.00 0.66 -13.06
CA LEU A 234 12.39 0.97 -11.76
C LEU A 234 12.63 2.43 -11.31
N LYS A 235 12.87 3.34 -12.25
CA LYS A 235 13.13 4.76 -11.97
C LYS A 235 11.83 5.55 -11.85
N GLY A 236 11.79 6.43 -10.85
CA GLY A 236 10.62 7.26 -10.56
C GLY A 236 9.60 6.56 -9.67
N PRO A 237 8.48 7.22 -9.35
CA PRO A 237 7.48 6.67 -8.47
C PRO A 237 6.66 5.59 -9.19
N LEU A 238 6.73 4.35 -8.69
CA LEU A 238 5.90 3.23 -9.13
C LEU A 238 4.55 3.19 -8.41
N THR A 239 4.42 3.97 -7.35
CA THR A 239 3.26 4.12 -6.47
C THR A 239 2.94 5.61 -6.32
N TYR A 240 1.86 5.97 -5.63
CA TYR A 240 1.40 7.36 -5.50
C TYR A 240 2.37 8.30 -4.80
#